data_AF-A0A1W9MM59-F1
#
_entry.id   AF-A0A1W9MM59-F1
#
_cell.length_a   1.000
_cell.length_b   1.000
_cell.length_c   1.000
_cell.angle_alpha   90.00
_cell.angle_beta   90.00
_cell.angle_gamma   90.00
#
_symmetry.space_group_name_H-M   'P 1'
#
loop_
_entity.id
_entity.type
_entity.pdbx_description
1 polymer ?
#
loop_
_entity_poly.entity_id
_entity_poly.type
_entity_poly.pdbx_seq_one_letter_code
_entity_poly.pdbx_strand_id
1 'polypeptide(L)'
;MTQPQEPMMKNLPNFEKAEIDPQKFTAYSMNPYHIGNQNKWMAFAEIGYNVHHEKSREDAAFDIIAQLKKALPYTPAMPAKTDRYGLRFTGKNMERIFVSSKVRISEDVQSDFSDRMIPAGTIGTVVEYYENTECYAIDAAIPDENLTGGFAYENVILTPAQFIVIGINRFRNKAEESFMNNYGDCA
;
A
#
# COMPACT_ATOMS: atom_id res chain seq x y z
N MET A 1 6.06 33.27 6.82
CA MET A 1 7.33 32.64 6.39
C MET A 1 6.96 31.31 5.77
N THR A 2 6.95 31.24 4.44
CA THR A 2 6.64 30.02 3.69
C THR A 2 7.88 29.14 3.69
N GLN A 3 7.80 27.92 4.21
CA GLN A 3 8.87 26.94 4.02
C GLN A 3 9.05 26.71 2.51
N PRO A 4 10.31 26.58 2.01
CA PRO A 4 10.52 26.26 0.61
C PRO A 4 9.93 24.86 0.37
N GLN A 5 8.91 24.78 -0.49
CA GLN A 5 8.44 23.50 -1.00
C GLN A 5 9.60 22.87 -1.78
N GLU A 6 10.12 21.75 -1.28
CA GLU A 6 11.05 20.93 -2.05
C GLU A 6 10.42 20.61 -3.41
N PRO A 7 11.18 20.67 -4.52
CA PRO A 7 10.65 20.35 -5.83
C PRO A 7 10.34 18.85 -5.88
N MET A 8 9.13 18.48 -5.47
CA MET A 8 8.59 17.15 -5.72
C MET A 8 8.44 17.00 -7.23
N MET A 9 9.25 16.14 -7.85
CA MET A 9 8.88 15.65 -9.17
C MET A 9 7.66 14.75 -8.98
N LYS A 10 6.56 15.15 -9.61
CA LYS A 10 5.26 14.50 -9.49
C LYS A 10 5.35 12.99 -9.72
N ASN A 11 6.21 12.56 -10.66
CA ASN A 11 6.42 11.16 -11.05
C ASN A 11 7.93 10.83 -11.25
N LEU A 12 8.28 9.56 -11.24
CA LEU A 12 9.63 9.08 -11.57
C LEU A 12 10.02 9.45 -13.02
N PRO A 13 11.12 10.20 -13.25
CA PRO A 13 11.51 10.59 -14.60
C PRO A 13 11.93 9.37 -15.43
N ASN A 14 11.59 9.39 -16.73
CA ASN A 14 11.91 8.34 -17.70
C ASN A 14 11.42 6.92 -17.33
N PHE A 15 10.39 6.80 -16.49
CA PHE A 15 9.90 5.49 -16.03
C PHE A 15 9.51 4.54 -17.19
N GLU A 16 9.06 5.07 -18.33
CA GLU A 16 8.72 4.25 -19.51
C GLU A 16 9.91 3.50 -20.10
N LYS A 17 11.13 3.99 -19.84
CA LYS A 17 12.39 3.36 -20.25
C LYS A 17 13.03 2.55 -19.12
N ALA A 18 12.33 2.36 -18.01
CA ALA A 18 12.87 1.64 -16.85
C ALA A 18 13.05 0.15 -17.19
N GLU A 19 14.28 -0.31 -17.11
CA GLU A 19 14.61 -1.72 -17.16
C GLU A 19 14.65 -2.28 -15.73
N ILE A 20 13.85 -3.33 -15.50
CA ILE A 20 13.86 -4.06 -14.23
C ILE A 20 14.43 -5.44 -14.52
N ASP A 21 15.66 -5.68 -14.07
CA ASP A 21 16.35 -6.97 -14.23
C ASP A 21 15.72 -8.04 -13.34
N PRO A 22 15.08 -9.09 -13.90
CA PRO A 22 14.47 -10.16 -13.13
C PRO A 22 15.47 -10.94 -12.27
N GLN A 23 16.75 -11.00 -12.66
CA GLN A 23 17.77 -11.72 -11.89
C GLN A 23 18.04 -11.09 -10.52
N LYS A 24 17.77 -9.78 -10.36
CA LYS A 24 17.80 -9.12 -9.05
C LYS A 24 16.81 -9.73 -8.07
N PHE A 25 15.71 -10.27 -8.57
CA PHE A 25 14.71 -10.97 -7.79
C PHE A 25 15.05 -12.46 -7.68
N THR A 26 15.15 -13.16 -8.82
CA THR A 26 15.21 -14.63 -8.88
C THR A 26 16.53 -15.21 -8.34
N ALA A 27 17.67 -14.61 -8.71
CA ALA A 27 18.99 -15.15 -8.38
C ALA A 27 19.55 -14.55 -7.09
N TYR A 28 19.13 -13.33 -6.73
CA TYR A 28 19.65 -12.58 -5.59
C TYR A 28 18.64 -12.41 -4.44
N SER A 29 17.62 -11.54 -4.60
CA SER A 29 16.81 -11.07 -3.46
C SER A 29 15.89 -12.13 -2.87
N MET A 30 15.31 -13.00 -3.71
CA MET A 30 14.44 -14.09 -3.27
C MET A 30 15.18 -15.42 -3.10
N ASN A 31 16.42 -15.55 -3.56
CA ASN A 31 17.13 -16.83 -3.48
C ASN A 31 17.66 -17.07 -2.05
N PRO A 32 17.10 -18.00 -1.25
CA PRO A 32 17.54 -18.22 0.13
C PRO A 32 18.99 -18.71 0.23
N TYR A 33 19.56 -19.22 -0.86
CA TYR A 33 20.92 -19.75 -0.92
C TYR A 33 21.96 -18.71 -1.40
N HIS A 34 21.54 -17.49 -1.76
CA HIS A 34 22.48 -16.47 -2.23
C HIS A 34 23.26 -15.85 -1.05
N ILE A 35 24.56 -16.15 -0.98
CA ILE A 35 25.49 -15.59 0.01
C ILE A 35 25.53 -14.06 -0.17
N GLY A 36 25.01 -13.32 0.81
CA GLY A 36 24.96 -11.86 0.78
C GLY A 36 23.60 -11.24 0.44
N ASN A 37 22.53 -12.04 0.35
CA ASN A 37 21.17 -11.48 0.24
C ASN A 37 20.64 -10.88 1.56
N GLN A 38 21.39 -11.00 2.67
CA GLN A 38 21.07 -10.46 4.00
C GLN A 38 19.65 -10.84 4.48
N ASN A 39 19.22 -12.09 4.26
CA ASN A 39 17.91 -12.60 4.63
C ASN A 39 16.71 -11.87 3.99
N LYS A 40 16.92 -11.10 2.92
CA LYS A 40 15.83 -10.43 2.17
C LYS A 40 14.76 -11.40 1.69
N TRP A 41 15.14 -12.62 1.36
CA TRP A 41 14.21 -13.68 0.93
C TRP A 41 13.11 -13.95 1.96
N MET A 42 13.39 -13.77 3.26
CA MET A 42 12.40 -14.00 4.32
C MET A 42 11.23 -13.03 4.22
N ALA A 43 11.47 -11.78 3.83
CA ALA A 43 10.40 -10.80 3.64
C ALA A 43 9.47 -11.18 2.48
N PHE A 44 10.00 -11.78 1.41
CA PHE A 44 9.17 -12.28 0.30
C PHE A 44 8.36 -13.51 0.72
N ALA A 45 8.94 -14.40 1.53
CA ALA A 45 8.22 -15.54 2.11
C ALA A 45 7.10 -15.09 3.07
N GLU A 46 7.36 -14.08 3.90
CA GLU A 46 6.39 -13.51 4.85
C GLU A 46 5.18 -12.91 4.15
N ILE A 47 5.35 -12.34 2.95
CA ILE A 47 4.24 -11.83 2.14
C ILE A 47 3.60 -12.89 1.23
N GLY A 48 3.99 -14.16 1.35
CA GLY A 48 3.29 -15.30 0.75
C GLY A 48 3.93 -15.89 -0.50
N TYR A 49 5.05 -15.38 -1.00
CA TYR A 49 5.73 -15.99 -2.15
C TYR A 49 6.48 -17.27 -1.76
N ASN A 50 6.36 -18.30 -2.59
CA ASN A 50 7.22 -19.48 -2.46
C ASN A 50 8.59 -19.18 -3.09
N VAL A 51 9.63 -19.08 -2.25
CA VAL A 51 10.97 -18.68 -2.70
C VAL A 51 12.00 -19.82 -2.70
N HIS A 52 11.62 -21.01 -2.21
CA HIS A 52 12.54 -22.13 -2.06
C HIS A 52 12.80 -22.89 -3.38
N HIS A 53 11.93 -22.72 -4.37
CA HIS A 53 12.10 -23.30 -5.71
C HIS A 53 12.42 -22.22 -6.74
N GLU A 54 13.33 -22.52 -7.66
CA GLU A 54 13.73 -21.60 -8.73
C GLU A 54 12.54 -21.15 -9.57
N LYS A 55 11.72 -22.09 -10.03
CA LYS A 55 10.54 -21.78 -10.82
C LYS A 55 9.57 -20.84 -10.09
N SER A 56 9.34 -21.08 -8.80
CA SER A 56 8.46 -20.23 -8.00
C SER A 56 9.04 -18.82 -7.78
N ARG A 57 10.37 -18.67 -7.74
CA ARG A 57 11.01 -17.35 -7.75
C ARG A 57 10.84 -16.63 -9.08
N GLU A 58 10.89 -17.34 -10.21
CA GLU A 58 10.60 -16.73 -11.52
C GLU A 58 9.17 -16.19 -11.58
N ASP A 59 8.21 -17.00 -11.15
CA ASP A 59 6.79 -16.62 -11.14
C ASP A 59 6.56 -15.42 -10.20
N ALA A 60 7.14 -15.44 -9.00
CA ALA A 60 7.12 -14.32 -8.07
C ALA A 60 7.80 -13.05 -8.64
N ALA A 61 8.93 -13.21 -9.34
CA ALA A 61 9.62 -12.08 -9.96
C ALA A 61 8.77 -11.46 -11.07
N PHE A 62 8.10 -12.27 -11.89
CA PHE A 62 7.18 -11.78 -12.91
C PHE A 62 6.04 -10.97 -12.31
N ASP A 63 5.39 -11.49 -11.27
CA ASP A 63 4.31 -10.80 -10.56
C ASP A 63 4.78 -9.47 -9.94
N ILE A 64 5.88 -9.49 -9.18
CA ILE A 64 6.45 -8.28 -8.57
C ILE A 64 6.81 -7.24 -9.65
N ILE A 65 7.43 -7.65 -10.75
CA ILE A 65 7.80 -6.73 -11.84
C ILE A 65 6.56 -6.14 -12.49
N ALA A 66 5.50 -6.92 -12.69
CA ALA A 66 4.23 -6.42 -13.22
C ALA A 66 3.62 -5.38 -12.27
N GLN A 67 3.60 -5.65 -10.97
CA GLN A 67 3.12 -4.70 -9.94
C GLN A 67 3.95 -3.41 -9.92
N LEU A 68 5.28 -3.52 -10.00
CA LEU A 68 6.18 -2.38 -10.07
C LEU A 68 5.91 -1.55 -11.32
N LYS A 69 5.85 -2.15 -12.51
CA LYS A 69 5.56 -1.44 -13.77
C LYS A 69 4.23 -0.70 -13.72
N LYS A 70 3.20 -1.26 -13.09
CA LYS A 70 1.92 -0.58 -12.87
C LYS A 70 2.03 0.61 -11.90
N ALA A 71 2.93 0.53 -10.93
CA ALA A 71 3.12 1.57 -9.91
C ALA A 71 4.00 2.74 -10.36
N LEU A 72 5.02 2.47 -11.19
CA LEU A 72 6.04 3.45 -11.60
C LEU A 72 5.49 4.78 -12.15
N PRO A 73 4.44 4.82 -13.00
CA PRO A 73 3.92 6.08 -13.55
C PRO A 73 3.39 7.04 -12.48
N TYR A 74 2.97 6.51 -11.34
CA TYR A 74 2.26 7.24 -10.29
C TYR A 74 3.07 7.38 -9.00
N THR A 75 4.32 6.90 -9.00
CA THR A 75 5.19 6.94 -7.81
C THR A 75 5.90 8.29 -7.77
N PRO A 76 5.63 9.15 -6.77
CA PRO A 76 6.39 10.38 -6.60
C PRO A 76 7.84 10.06 -6.31
N ALA A 77 8.73 10.80 -6.94
CA ALA A 77 10.16 10.53 -6.86
C ALA A 77 10.91 11.79 -6.46
N MET A 78 11.87 11.62 -5.57
CA MET A 78 12.76 12.69 -5.15
C MET A 78 14.19 12.34 -5.58
N PRO A 79 14.95 13.32 -6.08
CA PRO A 79 16.38 13.14 -6.31
C PRO A 79 17.07 12.66 -5.02
N ALA A 80 17.90 11.63 -5.15
CA ALA A 80 18.73 11.11 -4.08
C ALA A 80 20.21 11.39 -4.39
N LYS A 81 21.13 10.54 -3.92
CA LYS A 81 22.55 10.66 -4.25
C LYS A 81 22.81 10.30 -5.72
N THR A 82 23.72 11.02 -6.36
CA THR A 82 24.34 10.59 -7.62
C THR A 82 25.37 9.51 -7.32
N ASP A 83 25.40 8.45 -8.13
CA ASP A 83 26.48 7.45 -8.12
C ASP A 83 27.08 7.26 -9.52
N ARG A 84 27.93 6.26 -9.71
CA ARG A 84 28.58 5.97 -10.99
C ARG A 84 27.61 5.62 -12.13
N TYR A 85 26.34 5.36 -11.81
CA TYR A 85 25.28 5.06 -12.76
C TYR A 85 24.36 6.27 -13.02
N GLY A 86 24.65 7.43 -12.41
CA GLY A 86 23.91 8.67 -12.60
C GLY A 86 23.12 9.10 -11.36
N LEU A 87 22.20 10.05 -11.56
CA LEU A 87 21.33 10.55 -10.49
C LEU A 87 20.35 9.46 -10.08
N ARG A 88 20.38 9.06 -8.80
CA ARG A 88 19.39 8.14 -8.25
C ARG A 88 18.14 8.90 -7.85
N PHE A 89 17.02 8.19 -7.91
CA PHE A 89 15.75 8.67 -7.36
C PHE A 89 15.31 7.71 -6.26
N THR A 90 14.75 8.27 -5.19
CA THR A 90 14.02 7.51 -4.19
C THR A 90 12.53 7.73 -4.46
N GLY A 91 11.81 6.64 -4.70
CA GLY A 91 10.35 6.68 -4.67
C GLY A 91 9.91 6.96 -3.25
N LYS A 92 9.14 8.03 -3.04
CA LYS A 92 8.42 8.16 -1.79
C LYS A 92 7.28 7.16 -1.89
N ASN A 93 7.31 6.12 -1.06
CA ASN A 93 6.08 5.39 -0.79
C ASN A 93 5.14 6.44 -0.17
N MET A 94 4.30 7.07 -0.98
CA MET A 94 3.01 7.49 -0.47
C MET A 94 2.42 6.20 0.07
N GLU A 95 2.28 6.09 1.39
CA GLU A 95 1.72 4.90 2.01
C GLU A 95 0.48 4.55 1.20
N ARG A 96 0.51 3.41 0.49
CA ARG A 96 -0.63 3.03 -0.34
C ARG A 96 -1.77 2.78 0.63
N ILE A 97 -2.74 3.69 0.62
CA ILE A 97 -3.97 3.54 1.38
C ILE A 97 -4.80 2.54 0.58
N PHE A 98 -4.93 1.33 1.11
CA PHE A 98 -5.76 0.30 0.53
C PHE A 98 -7.12 0.30 1.23
N VAL A 99 -8.16 -0.13 0.53
CA VAL A 99 -9.32 -0.70 1.22
C VAL A 99 -8.80 -1.82 2.13
N SER A 100 -9.29 -1.87 3.37
CA SER A 100 -8.77 -2.63 4.53
C SER A 100 -7.56 -2.05 5.27
N SER A 101 -7.00 -0.91 4.84
CA SER A 101 -5.98 -0.23 5.66
C SER A 101 -6.59 0.18 7.00
N LYS A 102 -5.85 -0.09 8.08
CA LYS A 102 -6.18 0.39 9.41
C LYS A 102 -5.58 1.78 9.58
N VAL A 103 -6.38 2.73 10.00
CA VAL A 103 -6.00 4.15 10.09
C VAL A 103 -6.29 4.71 11.47
N ARG A 104 -5.62 5.82 11.80
CA ARG A 104 -5.93 6.66 12.95
C ARG A 104 -6.28 8.05 12.45
N ILE A 105 -7.46 8.54 12.80
CA ILE A 105 -7.91 9.89 12.47
C ILE A 105 -7.03 10.90 13.21
N SER A 106 -6.57 11.95 12.54
CA SER A 106 -5.58 12.90 13.06
C SER A 106 -6.16 14.18 13.67
N GLU A 107 -7.44 14.46 13.44
CA GLU A 107 -8.16 15.62 13.97
C GLU A 107 -9.60 15.24 14.34
N ASP A 108 -10.31 16.10 15.06
CA ASP A 108 -11.74 15.88 15.32
C ASP A 108 -12.52 16.10 14.01
N VAL A 109 -13.34 15.13 13.62
CA VAL A 109 -14.09 15.16 12.36
C VAL A 109 -15.59 14.99 12.60
N GLN A 110 -16.40 15.72 11.85
CA GLN A 110 -17.85 15.55 11.85
C GLN A 110 -18.22 14.27 11.08
N SER A 111 -19.14 13.48 11.64
CA SER A 111 -19.71 12.34 10.92
C SER A 111 -20.48 12.80 9.66
N ASP A 112 -20.34 12.08 8.54
CA ASP A 112 -21.08 12.41 7.30
C ASP A 112 -22.56 12.04 7.38
N PHE A 113 -22.93 11.16 8.31
CA PHE A 113 -24.28 10.59 8.42
C PHE A 113 -24.96 10.89 9.77
N SER A 114 -24.31 11.65 10.66
CA SER A 114 -24.85 12.00 11.97
C SER A 114 -24.32 13.35 12.47
N ASP A 115 -24.94 13.89 13.53
CA ASP A 115 -24.45 15.10 14.23
C ASP A 115 -23.27 14.80 15.18
N ARG A 116 -22.75 13.56 15.21
CA ARG A 116 -21.67 13.16 16.11
C ARG A 116 -20.32 13.68 15.64
N MET A 117 -19.56 14.22 16.58
CA MET A 117 -18.12 14.46 16.42
C MET A 117 -17.33 13.19 16.73
N ILE A 118 -16.47 12.78 15.80
CA ILE A 118 -15.53 11.69 15.96
C ILE A 118 -14.18 12.29 16.41
N PRO A 119 -13.68 11.91 17.59
CA PRO A 119 -12.47 12.54 18.13
C PRO A 119 -11.20 12.07 17.40
N ALA A 120 -10.22 12.96 17.35
CA ALA A 120 -8.86 12.64 16.93
C ALA A 120 -8.33 11.43 17.72
N GLY A 121 -7.54 10.59 17.06
CA GLY A 121 -7.02 9.35 17.64
C GLY A 121 -7.95 8.15 17.48
N THR A 122 -9.20 8.35 17.04
CA THR A 122 -10.12 7.25 16.71
C THR A 122 -9.51 6.36 15.63
N ILE A 123 -9.61 5.06 15.83
CA ILE A 123 -9.11 4.05 14.89
C ILE A 123 -10.25 3.67 13.95
N GLY A 124 -9.94 3.54 12.67
CA GLY A 124 -10.90 3.07 11.68
C GLY A 124 -10.28 2.14 10.65
N THR A 125 -11.13 1.65 9.76
CA THR A 125 -10.72 0.84 8.60
C THR A 125 -11.21 1.52 7.33
N VAL A 126 -10.32 1.65 6.33
CA VAL A 126 -10.72 2.14 5.00
C VAL A 126 -11.63 1.09 4.35
N VAL A 127 -12.83 1.51 3.95
CA VAL A 127 -13.83 0.64 3.31
C VAL A 127 -14.04 0.98 1.83
N GLU A 128 -13.80 2.23 1.43
CA GLU A 128 -13.94 2.67 0.03
C GLU A 128 -12.93 3.79 -0.30
N TYR A 129 -12.64 3.94 -1.60
CA TYR A 129 -11.80 5.00 -2.16
C TYR A 129 -12.55 5.73 -3.28
N TYR A 130 -12.54 7.06 -3.26
CA TYR A 130 -13.15 7.91 -4.29
C TYR A 130 -12.06 8.64 -5.10
N GLU A 131 -12.09 8.50 -6.42
CA GLU A 131 -11.05 9.02 -7.33
C GLU A 131 -11.21 10.51 -7.68
N ASN A 132 -12.44 11.00 -7.81
CA ASN A 132 -12.71 12.37 -8.31
C ASN A 132 -12.17 13.47 -7.38
N THR A 133 -12.29 13.25 -6.08
CA THR A 133 -11.62 14.00 -5.01
C THR A 133 -10.98 12.93 -4.14
N GLU A 134 -9.65 12.93 -4.01
CA GLU A 134 -8.93 11.87 -3.28
C GLU A 134 -9.41 11.80 -1.81
N CYS A 135 -10.36 10.91 -1.56
CA CYS A 135 -11.03 10.72 -0.29
C CYS A 135 -11.26 9.23 -0.04
N TYR A 136 -11.38 8.88 1.23
CA TYR A 136 -11.51 7.50 1.69
C TYR A 136 -12.67 7.42 2.66
N ALA A 137 -13.61 6.51 2.40
CA ALA A 137 -14.59 6.15 3.40
C ALA A 137 -13.89 5.29 4.46
N ILE A 138 -14.01 5.69 5.72
CA ILE A 138 -13.42 5.03 6.87
C ILE A 138 -14.54 4.67 7.82
N ASP A 139 -14.62 3.38 8.15
CA ASP A 139 -15.48 2.87 9.21
C ASP A 139 -14.75 3.06 10.56
N ALA A 140 -15.13 4.10 11.29
CA ALA A 140 -14.50 4.54 12.53
C ALA A 140 -15.08 3.80 13.74
N ALA A 141 -14.21 3.12 14.50
CA ALA A 141 -14.58 2.39 15.71
C ALA A 141 -14.54 3.32 16.93
N ILE A 142 -15.70 3.83 17.33
CA ILE A 142 -15.85 4.77 18.44
C ILE A 142 -16.19 3.97 19.71
N PRO A 143 -15.39 4.04 20.79
CA PRO A 143 -15.67 3.29 22.02
C PRO A 143 -17.08 3.57 22.56
N ASP A 144 -17.81 2.51 22.88
CA ASP A 144 -19.12 2.57 23.51
C ASP A 144 -19.30 1.37 24.45
N GLU A 145 -19.23 1.63 25.75
CA GLU A 145 -19.31 0.61 26.80
C GLU A 145 -20.70 -0.03 26.91
N ASN A 146 -21.73 0.55 26.28
CA ASN A 146 -23.09 0.02 26.30
C ASN A 146 -23.32 -1.06 25.25
N LEU A 147 -22.40 -1.24 24.31
CA LEU A 147 -22.49 -2.24 23.25
C LEU A 147 -21.66 -3.47 23.60
N THR A 148 -22.19 -4.66 23.32
CA THR A 148 -21.48 -5.94 23.57
C THR A 148 -20.13 -6.03 22.85
N GLY A 149 -19.98 -5.33 21.71
CA GLY A 149 -18.72 -5.23 20.97
C GLY A 149 -17.77 -4.16 21.48
N GLY A 150 -18.17 -3.32 22.44
CA GLY A 150 -17.38 -2.21 22.99
C GLY A 150 -17.20 -1.00 22.07
N PHE A 151 -17.77 -1.03 20.87
CA PHE A 151 -17.63 0.03 19.86
C PHE A 151 -18.92 0.25 19.08
N ALA A 152 -19.24 1.52 18.83
CA ALA A 152 -20.12 1.97 17.78
C ALA A 152 -19.31 2.26 16.51
N TYR A 153 -19.91 2.04 15.35
CA TYR A 153 -19.24 2.20 14.06
C TYR A 153 -19.93 3.31 13.25
N GLU A 154 -19.15 4.26 12.75
CA GLU A 154 -19.64 5.35 11.89
C GLU A 154 -18.73 5.56 10.69
N ASN A 155 -19.34 5.75 9.52
CA ASN A 155 -18.62 6.03 8.29
C ASN A 155 -18.29 7.52 8.19
N VAL A 156 -17.03 7.83 7.91
CA VAL A 156 -16.56 9.18 7.58
C VAL A 156 -15.76 9.19 6.29
N ILE A 157 -15.89 10.25 5.51
CA ILE A 157 -15.20 10.48 4.26
C ILE A 157 -14.07 11.46 4.52
N LEU A 158 -12.83 10.97 4.54
CA LEU A 158 -11.66 11.75 4.90
C LEU A 158 -10.66 11.87 3.74
N THR A 159 -9.99 13.01 3.66
CA THR A 159 -8.81 13.18 2.81
C THR A 159 -7.57 12.58 3.47
N PRO A 160 -6.50 12.25 2.72
CA PRO A 160 -5.24 11.74 3.29
C PRO A 160 -4.61 12.60 4.39
N ALA A 161 -4.94 13.90 4.45
CA ALA A 161 -4.40 14.80 5.46
C ALA A 161 -5.03 14.59 6.85
N GLN A 162 -6.18 13.91 6.93
CA GLN A 162 -7.01 13.80 8.14
C GLN A 162 -6.87 12.45 8.84
N PHE A 163 -5.97 11.59 8.35
CA PHE A 163 -5.64 10.34 9.00
C PHE A 163 -4.21 9.91 8.69
N ILE A 164 -3.71 8.98 9.50
CA ILE A 164 -2.45 8.27 9.27
C ILE A 164 -2.72 6.78 9.13
N VAL A 165 -2.02 6.11 8.22
CA VAL A 165 -2.09 4.65 8.09
C VAL A 165 -1.29 4.03 9.23
N ILE A 166 -1.91 3.12 9.99
CA ILE A 166 -1.29 2.46 11.15
C ILE A 166 -1.17 0.95 10.98
N GLY A 167 -1.64 0.41 9.84
CA GLY A 167 -1.49 -0.99 9.48
C GLY A 167 -2.32 -1.34 8.24
N ILE A 168 -2.17 -2.56 7.77
CA ILE A 168 -3.01 -3.15 6.72
C ILE A 168 -3.65 -4.38 7.32
N ASN A 169 -4.98 -4.47 7.32
CA ASN A 169 -5.66 -5.70 7.74
C ASN A 169 -5.53 -6.73 6.61
N ARG A 170 -4.40 -7.43 6.55
CA ARG A 170 -4.13 -8.49 5.56
C ARG A 170 -4.91 -9.80 5.81
N PHE A 171 -5.94 -9.78 6.68
CA PHE A 171 -6.70 -10.95 7.12
C PHE A 171 -8.15 -11.01 6.58
N ARG A 172 -8.40 -10.50 5.38
CA ARG A 172 -9.54 -10.85 4.51
C ARG A 172 -8.95 -11.09 3.12
N ASN A 173 -8.94 -12.23 2.44
CA ASN A 173 -9.56 -13.54 2.59
C ASN A 173 -8.70 -14.56 1.79
N LYS A 174 -8.28 -15.69 2.38
CA LYS A 174 -7.91 -16.89 1.58
C LYS A 174 -9.15 -17.55 0.94
N ALA A 175 -10.35 -17.04 1.22
CA ALA A 175 -11.62 -17.56 0.73
C ALA A 175 -12.14 -16.83 -0.53
N GLU A 176 -11.57 -15.69 -0.94
CA GLU A 176 -12.02 -14.95 -2.13
C GLU A 176 -11.15 -15.17 -3.37
N GLU A 177 -9.92 -15.70 -3.21
CA GLU A 177 -9.10 -16.17 -4.35
C GLU A 177 -9.72 -17.39 -5.07
N SER A 178 -10.67 -18.10 -4.46
CA SER A 178 -11.41 -19.18 -5.14
C SER A 178 -12.64 -18.72 -5.91
N PHE A 179 -13.13 -17.49 -5.68
CA PHE A 179 -14.33 -16.97 -6.33
C PHE A 179 -14.06 -16.17 -7.62
N MET A 180 -12.83 -15.70 -7.83
CA MET A 180 -12.44 -14.97 -9.05
C MET A 180 -11.98 -15.86 -10.21
N ASN A 181 -11.91 -17.19 -10.03
CA ASN A 181 -11.51 -18.15 -11.08
C ASN A 181 -12.69 -18.90 -11.73
N ASN A 182 -13.94 -18.49 -11.49
CA ASN A 182 -15.14 -19.17 -12.01
C ASN A 182 -16.17 -18.22 -12.65
N TYR A 183 -15.71 -17.26 -13.46
CA TYR A 183 -16.55 -16.78 -14.56
C TYR A 183 -15.99 -17.32 -15.86
N GLY A 184 -16.62 -18.41 -16.29
CA GLY A 184 -16.55 -18.87 -17.66
C GLY A 184 -17.05 -17.79 -18.61
N ASP A 185 -16.60 -17.91 -19.84
CA ASP A 185 -16.97 -17.09 -20.97
C ASP A 185 -18.47 -16.78 -21.01
N CYS A 186 -18.80 -15.50 -21.18
CA CYS A 186 -20.14 -15.09 -21.58
C CYS A 186 -20.41 -15.65 -22.99
N ALA A 187 -21.31 -16.63 -23.07
CA ALA A 187 -22.20 -16.82 -24.20
C ALA A 187 -23.48 -15.99 -24.00
#